data_AF-C0K037-F1
#
_entry.id   AF-C0K037-F1
#
_cell.length_a   1.000
_cell.length_b   1.000
_cell.length_c   1.000
_cell.angle_alpha   90.00
_cell.angle_beta   90.00
_cell.angle_gamma   90.00
#
_symmetry.space_group_name_H-M   'P 1'
#
loop_
_entity.id
_entity.type
_entity.pdbx_description
1 polymer ?
#
loop_
_entity_poly.entity_id
_entity_poly.type
_entity_poly.pdbx_seq_one_letter_code
_entity_poly.pdbx_strand_id
1 'polypeptide(L)'
;MQVKPKQTCVAVDLIDVMDELRARNITSPILLRFPDILDNRIEKISSCFKKAAKEYEYKAENFVIYPIKVNQMRQVVEEIVGHGKKFNIGLEAGSKPELHAVLAINMADISANSLIICNGYKDKGYVELALLAQKMGRRIFLVVEKPNELKLIADVAKQLGIRPNVGVRIKLSSSGSGKWEESGGDRSKFGLNTSELFTALDFLKENKMMDCLKLIHFHIGSQVTKIRRIKNALREASQFYVQLTKMGFDLDFVDIGGGLGVDYDGSRNSASGHSMNYTIQEYVNDAVYTFVDACEKNAIKHPNIINESGRSLTAHHSILVLEALETAGLPEWDDKNDTVDEGDNELVKDIYEIYDKINKGRLLEDWHDALQIREEALDRFSLGLIDLRTRALVEKLFWSIAREVHLITNDMKHAPEELRSVSKMLPEKYFCNFSLFQSLPDSWAIDQVFPVVPLARLNEWPSRMATIQDITCDSDGKIANFTSSSGLSHALPVHSLKPGEHYYLGVFMVGAYQEILGDMHNLFGDTNAVHIDVFKDHYEIDQVIDGETVAEVLDYVQFSPKQLVRNVESWVSESIRTGKITSEEGNDFVRNFRSGLYGYTYLEKE
;
A
#
# COMPACT_ATOMS: atom_id res chain seq x y z
N MET A 1 12.44 -4.29 -17.37
CA MET A 1 11.31 -3.38 -17.09
C MET A 1 11.90 -2.02 -16.77
N GLN A 2 11.33 -0.90 -17.24
CA GLN A 2 11.97 0.41 -17.07
C GLN A 2 11.11 1.41 -16.31
N VAL A 3 11.76 2.19 -15.44
CA VAL A 3 11.16 3.33 -14.73
C VAL A 3 11.67 4.62 -15.34
N LYS A 4 10.76 5.54 -15.61
CA LYS A 4 11.10 6.87 -16.14
C LYS A 4 10.43 7.95 -15.29
N PRO A 5 11.08 8.41 -14.20
CA PRO A 5 10.47 9.36 -13.27
C PRO A 5 10.10 10.69 -13.90
N LYS A 6 10.94 11.16 -14.85
CA LYS A 6 10.75 12.41 -15.60
C LYS A 6 10.87 12.15 -17.10
N GLN A 7 9.99 12.77 -17.89
CA GLN A 7 9.97 12.56 -19.35
C GLN A 7 11.28 12.97 -20.04
N THR A 8 12.00 13.93 -19.47
CA THR A 8 13.29 14.44 -19.96
C THR A 8 14.51 13.65 -19.51
N CYS A 9 14.34 12.71 -18.57
CA CYS A 9 15.44 11.94 -18.00
C CYS A 9 15.64 10.60 -18.70
N VAL A 10 16.74 9.91 -18.39
CA VAL A 10 16.97 8.54 -18.87
C VAL A 10 15.95 7.58 -18.27
N ALA A 11 15.70 6.45 -18.94
CA ALA A 11 14.92 5.37 -18.37
C ALA A 11 15.86 4.43 -17.60
N VAL A 12 15.46 4.03 -16.40
CA VAL A 12 16.22 3.14 -15.52
C VAL A 12 15.72 1.72 -15.70
N ASP A 13 16.58 0.79 -16.14
CA ASP A 13 16.21 -0.63 -16.14
C ASP A 13 16.31 -1.18 -14.71
N LEU A 14 15.22 -1.77 -14.23
CA LEU A 14 15.15 -2.32 -12.89
C LEU A 14 16.06 -3.53 -12.71
N ILE A 15 16.37 -4.29 -13.77
CA ILE A 15 17.31 -5.41 -13.66
C ILE A 15 18.73 -4.90 -13.48
N ASP A 16 19.14 -3.87 -14.22
CA ASP A 16 20.47 -3.25 -14.06
C ASP A 16 20.67 -2.73 -12.62
N VAL A 17 19.64 -2.11 -12.04
CA VAL A 17 19.65 -1.68 -10.62
C VAL A 17 19.80 -2.86 -9.67
N MET A 18 19.08 -3.96 -9.88
CA MET A 18 19.19 -5.15 -9.04
C MET A 18 20.56 -5.83 -9.17
N ASP A 19 21.15 -5.82 -10.36
CA ASP A 19 22.51 -6.33 -10.61
C ASP A 19 23.55 -5.49 -9.87
N GLU A 20 23.42 -4.17 -9.91
CA GLU A 20 24.28 -3.23 -9.20
C GLU A 20 24.18 -3.36 -7.68
N LEU A 21 22.96 -3.50 -7.14
CA LEU A 21 22.72 -3.71 -5.70
C LEU A 21 23.30 -5.03 -5.22
N ARG A 22 23.16 -6.11 -5.99
CA ARG A 22 23.77 -7.40 -5.68
C ARG A 22 25.29 -7.36 -5.67
N ALA A 23 25.92 -6.62 -6.59
CA ALA A 23 27.36 -6.41 -6.58
C ALA A 23 27.85 -5.68 -5.31
N ARG A 24 26.95 -4.96 -4.62
CA ARG A 24 27.18 -4.31 -3.32
C ARG A 24 26.73 -5.16 -2.12
N ASN A 25 26.39 -6.44 -2.32
CA ASN A 25 25.82 -7.37 -1.32
C ASN A 25 24.48 -6.90 -0.72
N ILE A 26 23.67 -6.18 -1.48
CA ILE A 26 22.31 -5.80 -1.09
C ILE A 26 21.34 -6.70 -1.85
N THR A 27 20.59 -7.52 -1.11
CA THR A 27 19.73 -8.58 -1.67
C THR A 27 18.25 -8.27 -1.45
N SER A 28 17.40 -8.88 -2.27
CA SER A 28 15.93 -8.83 -2.13
C SER A 28 15.47 -9.50 -0.83
N PRO A 29 14.35 -9.05 -0.22
CA PRO A 29 13.44 -8.01 -0.72
C PRO A 29 14.02 -6.59 -0.58
N ILE A 30 13.79 -5.76 -1.61
CA ILE A 30 14.24 -4.36 -1.62
C ILE A 30 13.09 -3.46 -2.07
N LEU A 31 12.94 -2.33 -1.42
CA LEU A 31 12.08 -1.26 -1.84
C LEU A 31 12.88 -0.18 -2.61
N LEU A 32 12.58 -0.04 -3.90
CA LEU A 32 13.17 1.00 -4.74
C LEU A 32 12.28 2.25 -4.68
N ARG A 33 12.84 3.38 -4.25
CA ARG A 33 12.18 4.69 -4.17
C ARG A 33 12.76 5.63 -5.23
N PHE A 34 11.88 6.33 -5.94
CA PHE A 34 12.22 7.32 -6.96
C PHE A 34 11.67 8.70 -6.54
N PRO A 35 12.45 9.52 -5.81
CA PRO A 35 12.03 10.84 -5.35
C PRO A 35 11.50 11.76 -6.45
N ASP A 36 12.09 11.69 -7.64
CA ASP A 36 11.66 12.43 -8.84
C ASP A 36 10.20 12.18 -9.23
N ILE A 37 9.63 11.01 -8.87
CA ILE A 37 8.20 10.72 -9.07
C ILE A 37 7.36 11.58 -8.12
N LEU A 38 7.78 11.77 -6.87
CA LEU A 38 7.09 12.66 -5.92
C LEU A 38 7.04 14.09 -6.47
N ASP A 39 8.16 14.59 -6.99
CA ASP A 39 8.24 15.89 -7.66
C ASP A 39 7.22 15.99 -8.81
N ASN A 40 7.19 14.98 -9.69
CA ASN A 40 6.23 14.92 -10.79
C ASN A 40 4.76 14.93 -10.32
N ARG A 41 4.46 14.21 -9.24
CA ARG A 41 3.10 14.17 -8.67
C ARG A 41 2.68 15.52 -8.10
N ILE A 42 3.59 16.21 -7.39
CA ILE A 42 3.35 17.56 -6.87
C ILE A 42 3.10 18.52 -8.05
N GLU A 43 3.99 18.54 -9.05
CA GLU A 43 3.84 19.38 -10.24
C GLU A 43 2.51 19.14 -10.96
N LYS A 44 2.12 17.88 -11.12
CA LYS A 44 0.88 17.49 -11.81
C LYS A 44 -0.34 18.07 -11.09
N ILE A 45 -0.46 17.87 -9.78
CA ILE A 45 -1.60 18.38 -9.00
C ILE A 45 -1.61 19.91 -9.03
N SER A 46 -0.48 20.57 -8.77
CA SER A 46 -0.37 22.03 -8.81
C SER A 46 -0.70 22.61 -10.19
N SER A 47 -0.31 21.92 -11.28
CA SER A 47 -0.64 22.35 -12.64
C SER A 47 -2.14 22.24 -12.95
N CYS A 48 -2.82 21.20 -12.45
CA CYS A 48 -4.26 21.04 -12.58
C CYS A 48 -5.01 22.18 -11.89
N PHE A 49 -4.56 22.58 -10.70
CA PHE A 49 -5.12 23.73 -9.98
C PHE A 49 -4.89 25.05 -10.73
N LYS A 50 -3.69 25.27 -11.27
CA LYS A 50 -3.42 26.47 -12.09
C LYS A 50 -4.33 26.56 -13.32
N LYS A 51 -4.58 25.42 -13.98
CA LYS A 51 -5.49 25.34 -15.14
C LYS A 51 -6.93 25.66 -14.74
N ALA A 52 -7.46 25.00 -13.70
CA ALA A 52 -8.81 25.23 -13.21
C ALA A 52 -8.99 26.67 -12.71
N ALA A 53 -8.01 27.22 -12.00
CA ALA A 53 -8.08 28.59 -11.51
C ALA A 53 -8.18 29.62 -12.64
N LYS A 54 -7.44 29.40 -13.73
CA LYS A 54 -7.54 30.24 -14.94
C LYS A 54 -8.88 30.06 -15.65
N GLU A 55 -9.37 28.82 -15.78
CA GLU A 55 -10.62 28.49 -16.47
C GLU A 55 -11.84 29.11 -15.78
N TYR A 56 -11.89 29.07 -14.45
CA TYR A 56 -13.02 29.55 -13.65
C TYR A 56 -12.78 30.93 -13.01
N GLU A 57 -11.78 31.68 -13.47
CA GLU A 57 -11.43 33.01 -12.94
C GLU A 57 -11.33 33.06 -11.40
N TYR A 58 -10.76 32.00 -10.82
CA TYR A 58 -10.63 31.86 -9.37
C TYR A 58 -9.62 32.84 -8.80
N LYS A 59 -10.11 33.77 -7.96
CA LYS A 59 -9.37 34.90 -7.39
C LYS A 59 -8.51 34.58 -6.16
N ALA A 60 -8.56 33.35 -5.65
CA ALA A 60 -7.83 32.94 -4.44
C ALA A 60 -6.73 31.92 -4.77
N GLU A 61 -6.01 31.45 -3.74
CA GLU A 61 -4.88 30.55 -3.89
C GLU A 61 -5.23 29.09 -3.57
N ASN A 62 -4.47 28.17 -4.14
CA ASN A 62 -4.58 26.73 -3.86
C ASN A 62 -3.35 26.25 -3.12
N PHE A 63 -3.55 25.42 -2.09
CA PHE A 63 -2.50 24.88 -1.24
C PHE A 63 -2.55 23.35 -1.27
N VAL A 64 -1.44 22.73 -1.63
CA VAL A 64 -1.26 21.29 -1.48
C VAL A 64 -0.64 21.06 -0.11
N ILE A 65 -1.26 20.19 0.69
CA ILE A 65 -0.80 19.82 2.02
C ILE A 65 -0.56 18.32 1.99
N TYR A 66 0.60 17.90 2.51
CA TYR A 66 0.91 16.49 2.60
C TYR A 66 0.57 15.95 4.00
N PRO A 67 -0.46 15.10 4.13
CA PRO A 67 -0.74 14.41 5.39
C PRO A 67 0.28 13.32 5.62
N ILE A 68 1.17 13.51 6.60
CA ILE A 68 2.31 12.59 6.80
C ILE A 68 1.85 11.20 7.22
N LYS A 69 0.61 11.04 7.72
CA LYS A 69 0.01 9.74 8.04
C LYS A 69 0.04 8.70 6.91
N VAL A 70 0.17 9.17 5.67
CA VAL A 70 0.25 8.30 4.49
C VAL A 70 1.63 7.68 4.34
N ASN A 71 2.68 8.41 4.70
CA ASN A 71 4.06 7.93 4.72
C ASN A 71 4.93 8.88 5.56
N GLN A 72 5.21 8.47 6.80
CA GLN A 72 5.98 9.24 7.77
C GLN A 72 7.49 9.03 7.64
N MET A 73 7.94 8.19 6.70
CA MET A 73 9.37 7.90 6.52
C MET A 73 10.11 9.20 6.27
N ARG A 74 11.12 9.48 7.10
CA ARG A 74 11.82 10.77 7.13
C ARG A 74 12.22 11.24 5.73
N GLN A 75 12.84 10.35 4.96
CA GLN A 75 13.31 10.65 3.62
C GLN A 75 12.16 11.01 2.67
N VAL A 76 11.01 10.32 2.76
CA VAL A 76 9.84 10.63 1.92
C VAL A 76 9.28 12.02 2.26
N VAL A 77 9.19 12.36 3.55
CA VAL A 77 8.72 13.68 3.98
C VAL A 77 9.71 14.78 3.58
N GLU A 78 11.03 14.53 3.73
CA GLU A 78 12.09 15.45 3.31
C GLU A 78 12.04 15.73 1.80
N GLU A 79 11.87 14.70 0.96
CA GLU A 79 11.74 14.85 -0.48
C GLU A 79 10.48 15.61 -0.91
N ILE A 80 9.34 15.32 -0.27
CA ILE A 80 8.09 16.06 -0.50
C ILE A 80 8.25 17.54 -0.17
N VAL A 81 8.88 17.86 0.96
CA VAL A 81 9.12 19.25 1.38
C VAL A 81 10.14 19.93 0.45
N GLY A 82 11.23 19.23 0.11
CA GLY A 82 12.30 19.71 -0.77
C GLY A 82 11.76 20.07 -2.16
N HIS A 83 11.15 19.12 -2.86
CA HIS A 83 10.55 19.35 -4.17
C HIS A 83 9.33 20.29 -4.10
N GLY A 84 8.54 20.20 -3.03
CA GLY A 84 7.32 20.98 -2.86
C GLY A 84 7.56 22.45 -2.48
N LYS A 85 8.79 22.85 -2.13
CA LYS A 85 9.14 24.24 -1.81
C LYS A 85 8.74 25.23 -2.92
N LYS A 86 8.88 24.85 -4.19
CA LYS A 86 8.49 25.67 -5.36
C LYS A 86 6.97 25.90 -5.48
N PHE A 87 6.16 25.13 -4.77
CA PHE A 87 4.70 25.28 -4.68
C PHE A 87 4.20 25.60 -3.28
N ASN A 88 5.12 25.89 -2.34
CA ASN A 88 4.81 26.14 -0.93
C ASN A 88 3.97 25.02 -0.29
N ILE A 89 4.36 23.76 -0.53
CA ILE A 89 3.65 22.61 0.05
C ILE A 89 3.68 22.68 1.58
N GLY A 90 2.53 22.45 2.21
CA GLY A 90 2.41 22.35 3.66
C GLY A 90 2.36 20.89 4.13
N LEU A 91 2.26 20.71 5.44
CA LEU A 91 2.19 19.40 6.09
C LEU A 91 0.94 19.30 6.97
N GLU A 92 0.37 18.11 7.07
CA GLU A 92 -0.70 17.81 8.03
C GLU A 92 -0.22 16.77 9.04
N ALA A 93 -0.55 17.00 10.31
CA ALA A 93 -0.33 16.10 11.42
C ALA A 93 -1.67 15.67 12.02
N GLY A 94 -1.94 14.37 12.03
CA GLY A 94 -3.13 13.76 12.64
C GLY A 94 -2.91 13.26 14.06
N SER A 95 -1.71 13.41 14.64
CA SER A 95 -1.41 12.97 16.00
C SER A 95 -0.25 13.74 16.64
N LYS A 96 -0.06 13.56 17.96
CA LYS A 96 1.01 14.22 18.72
C LYS A 96 2.42 13.84 18.23
N PRO A 97 2.76 12.56 17.98
CA PRO A 97 4.05 12.19 17.40
C PRO A 97 4.25 12.80 16.00
N GLU A 98 3.20 12.78 15.17
CA GLU A 98 3.25 13.39 13.84
C GLU A 98 3.52 14.90 13.91
N LEU A 99 2.92 15.62 14.86
CA LEU A 99 3.20 17.04 15.06
C LEU A 99 4.68 17.29 15.39
N HIS A 100 5.33 16.41 16.15
CA HIS A 100 6.77 16.56 16.44
C HIS A 100 7.61 16.40 15.18
N ALA A 101 7.30 15.39 14.35
CA ALA A 101 7.99 15.18 13.08
C ALA A 101 7.76 16.36 12.11
N VAL A 102 6.50 16.79 11.95
CA VAL A 102 6.13 17.92 11.08
C VAL A 102 6.82 19.21 11.51
N LEU A 103 6.84 19.52 12.82
CA LEU A 103 7.52 20.72 13.30
C LEU A 103 9.02 20.63 13.10
N ALA A 104 9.65 19.50 13.43
CA ALA A 104 11.10 19.34 13.27
C ALA A 104 11.54 19.52 11.80
N ILE A 105 10.84 18.89 10.86
CA ILE A 105 11.15 18.98 9.43
C ILE A 105 10.83 20.37 8.88
N ASN A 106 9.66 20.93 9.19
CA ASN A 106 9.28 22.25 8.71
C ASN A 106 10.19 23.36 9.29
N MET A 107 10.67 23.17 10.52
CA MET A 107 11.54 24.14 11.19
C MET A 107 13.00 24.09 10.75
N ALA A 108 13.42 23.03 10.04
CA ALA A 108 14.76 22.96 9.46
C ALA A 108 15.04 24.14 8.50
N ASP A 109 14.00 24.66 7.84
CA ASP A 109 14.06 25.91 7.09
C ASP A 109 13.38 27.05 7.88
N ILE A 110 14.19 27.97 8.40
CA ILE A 110 13.72 29.16 9.14
C ILE A 110 12.84 30.06 8.25
N SER A 111 13.09 30.06 6.93
CA SER A 111 12.34 30.87 5.96
C SER A 111 11.02 30.21 5.51
N ALA A 112 10.79 28.94 5.85
CA ALA A 112 9.58 28.24 5.43
C ALA A 112 8.32 28.87 6.03
N ASN A 113 7.39 29.25 5.16
CA ASN A 113 6.10 29.84 5.51
C ASN A 113 4.92 28.97 5.02
N SER A 114 5.16 27.67 4.93
CA SER A 114 4.16 26.70 4.51
C SER A 114 3.18 26.42 5.65
N LEU A 115 2.00 25.94 5.27
CA LEU A 115 0.90 25.67 6.19
C LEU A 115 1.16 24.38 6.97
N ILE A 116 0.78 24.40 8.25
CA ILE A 116 0.69 23.19 9.08
C ILE A 116 -0.76 23.03 9.54
N ILE A 117 -1.38 21.91 9.16
CA ILE A 117 -2.74 21.57 9.57
C ILE A 117 -2.68 20.52 10.68
N CYS A 118 -3.36 20.78 11.79
CA CYS A 118 -3.35 19.93 12.97
C CYS A 118 -4.73 19.28 13.16
N ASN A 119 -4.85 18.01 12.79
CA ASN A 119 -6.02 17.17 12.97
C ASN A 119 -5.82 16.16 14.12
N GLY A 120 -6.81 15.28 14.32
CA GLY A 120 -6.78 14.21 15.31
C GLY A 120 -7.11 14.66 16.72
N TYR A 121 -6.97 13.74 17.68
CA TYR A 121 -7.26 14.04 19.08
C TYR A 121 -6.13 14.87 19.73
N LYS A 122 -6.50 15.96 20.42
CA LYS A 122 -5.53 16.94 20.94
C LYS A 122 -5.58 17.02 22.45
N ASP A 123 -4.46 16.71 23.09
CA ASP A 123 -4.24 16.98 24.52
C ASP A 123 -3.68 18.40 24.74
N LYS A 124 -3.55 18.81 26.00
CA LYS A 124 -3.01 20.13 26.35
C LYS A 124 -1.59 20.34 25.76
N GLY A 125 -0.74 19.31 25.85
CA GLY A 125 0.64 19.40 25.36
C GLY A 125 0.73 19.57 23.84
N TYR A 126 -0.13 18.90 23.08
CA TYR A 126 -0.29 19.10 21.64
C TYR A 126 -0.64 20.56 21.35
N VAL A 127 -1.71 21.07 21.98
CA VAL A 127 -2.20 22.43 21.75
C VAL A 127 -1.15 23.48 22.11
N GLU A 128 -0.49 23.32 23.25
CA GLU A 128 0.57 24.21 23.72
C GLU A 128 1.75 24.24 22.73
N LEU A 129 2.21 23.08 22.27
CA LEU A 129 3.28 22.98 21.29
C LEU A 129 2.92 23.69 19.97
N ALA A 130 1.73 23.43 19.44
CA ALA A 130 1.24 24.05 18.20
C ALA A 130 1.12 25.58 18.33
N LEU A 131 0.58 26.08 19.45
CA LEU A 131 0.43 27.52 19.67
C LEU A 131 1.78 28.21 19.88
N LEU A 132 2.72 27.60 20.60
CA LEU A 132 4.07 28.14 20.73
C LEU A 132 4.76 28.23 19.37
N ALA A 133 4.63 27.21 18.52
CA ALA A 133 5.16 27.26 17.16
C ALA A 133 4.46 28.35 16.30
N GLN A 134 3.15 28.57 16.48
CA GLN A 134 2.45 29.70 15.87
C GLN A 134 3.02 31.04 16.36
N LYS A 135 3.29 31.19 17.65
CA LYS A 135 3.91 32.39 18.25
C LYS A 135 5.30 32.66 17.69
N MET A 136 6.03 31.62 17.32
CA MET A 136 7.34 31.70 16.64
C MET A 136 7.22 31.99 15.13
N GLY A 137 6.02 32.27 14.62
CA GLY A 137 5.80 32.74 13.25
C GLY A 137 5.35 31.67 12.26
N ARG A 138 5.12 30.43 12.70
CA ARG A 138 4.63 29.35 11.81
C ARG A 138 3.13 29.48 11.57
N ARG A 139 2.68 29.17 10.34
CA ARG A 139 1.26 29.21 9.94
C ARG A 139 0.57 27.90 10.28
N ILE A 140 0.28 27.73 11.56
CA ILE A 140 -0.33 26.51 12.11
C ILE A 140 -1.84 26.73 12.29
N PHE A 141 -2.65 25.75 11.94
CA PHE A 141 -4.11 25.75 12.13
C PHE A 141 -4.53 24.56 12.98
N LEU A 142 -5.13 24.84 14.13
CA LEU A 142 -5.69 23.81 15.01
C LEU A 142 -7.14 23.52 14.59
N VAL A 143 -7.37 22.38 13.93
CA VAL A 143 -8.70 21.99 13.45
C VAL A 143 -9.48 21.35 14.60
N VAL A 144 -10.53 22.01 15.07
CA VAL A 144 -11.42 21.50 16.11
C VAL A 144 -12.25 20.35 15.55
N GLU A 145 -12.08 19.16 16.13
CA GLU A 145 -12.83 17.95 15.73
C GLU A 145 -13.85 17.53 16.78
N LYS A 146 -13.75 18.07 18.01
CA LYS A 146 -14.70 17.86 19.11
C LYS A 146 -14.98 19.19 19.84
N PRO A 147 -16.20 19.45 20.34
CA PRO A 147 -16.53 20.72 20.98
C PRO A 147 -15.63 21.11 22.16
N ASN A 148 -15.16 20.12 22.94
CA ASN A 148 -14.30 20.37 24.10
C ASN A 148 -12.89 20.86 23.73
N GLU A 149 -12.41 20.56 22.51
CA GLU A 149 -11.08 20.99 22.07
C GLU A 149 -11.00 22.52 21.93
N LEU A 150 -12.10 23.16 21.52
CA LEU A 150 -12.12 24.62 21.37
C LEU A 150 -11.92 25.34 22.71
N LYS A 151 -12.50 24.81 23.79
CA LYS A 151 -12.29 25.33 25.16
C LYS A 151 -10.83 25.19 25.58
N LEU A 152 -10.25 24.00 25.37
CA LEU A 152 -8.84 23.74 25.63
C LEU A 152 -7.92 24.69 24.87
N ILE A 153 -8.18 24.91 23.57
CA ILE A 153 -7.42 25.84 22.73
C ILE A 153 -7.53 27.27 23.27
N ALA A 154 -8.74 27.72 23.62
CA ALA A 154 -8.94 29.06 24.17
C ALA A 154 -8.21 29.27 25.51
N ASP A 155 -8.26 28.28 26.41
CA ASP A 155 -7.59 28.34 27.71
C ASP A 155 -6.07 28.41 27.57
N VAL A 156 -5.48 27.55 26.75
CA VAL A 156 -4.03 27.54 26.51
C VAL A 156 -3.60 28.81 25.76
N ALA A 157 -4.34 29.24 24.75
CA ALA A 157 -4.05 30.47 24.01
C ALA A 157 -4.07 31.70 24.92
N LYS A 158 -5.02 31.78 25.85
CA LYS A 158 -5.08 32.83 26.87
C LYS A 158 -3.88 32.79 27.81
N GLN A 159 -3.45 31.60 28.25
CA GLN A 159 -2.24 31.43 29.08
C GLN A 159 -0.97 31.91 28.36
N LEU A 160 -0.86 31.64 27.06
CA LEU A 160 0.31 32.00 26.25
C LEU A 160 0.25 33.42 25.67
N GLY A 161 -0.89 34.11 25.78
CA GLY A 161 -1.14 35.44 25.23
C GLY A 161 -1.15 35.47 23.70
N ILE A 162 -1.73 34.45 23.06
CA ILE A 162 -1.75 34.29 21.59
C ILE A 162 -3.21 34.30 21.11
N ARG A 163 -3.46 34.87 19.92
CA ARG A 163 -4.71 34.65 19.17
C ARG A 163 -4.54 33.38 18.31
N PRO A 164 -5.25 32.28 18.60
CA PRO A 164 -5.03 31.02 17.91
C PRO A 164 -5.65 31.04 16.51
N ASN A 165 -4.99 30.42 15.53
CA ASN A 165 -5.60 30.11 14.24
C ASN A 165 -6.39 28.80 14.37
N VAL A 166 -7.70 28.89 14.29
CA VAL A 166 -8.62 27.77 14.50
C VAL A 166 -9.28 27.38 13.19
N GLY A 167 -9.33 26.07 12.94
CA GLY A 167 -10.21 25.46 11.95
C GLY A 167 -11.35 24.71 12.63
N VAL A 168 -12.42 24.41 11.90
CA VAL A 168 -13.47 23.47 12.35
C VAL A 168 -13.66 22.37 11.34
N ARG A 169 -13.64 21.11 11.78
CA ARG A 169 -14.00 19.98 10.95
C ARG A 169 -15.51 19.80 10.96
N ILE A 170 -16.14 19.85 9.80
CA ILE A 170 -17.60 19.77 9.65
C ILE A 170 -17.98 18.35 9.22
N LYS A 171 -18.98 17.76 9.88
CA LYS A 171 -19.61 16.54 9.40
C LYS A 171 -20.58 16.86 8.27
N LEU A 172 -20.37 16.18 7.15
CA LEU A 172 -21.24 16.27 5.98
C LEU A 172 -22.24 15.11 6.01
N SER A 173 -23.46 15.35 5.52
CA SER A 173 -24.42 14.29 5.24
C SER A 173 -23.96 13.37 4.10
N SER A 174 -23.10 13.89 3.22
CA SER A 174 -22.45 13.13 2.15
C SER A 174 -21.27 12.30 2.68
N SER A 175 -21.32 10.97 2.52
CA SER A 175 -20.19 10.04 2.74
C SER A 175 -19.35 9.81 1.47
N GLY A 176 -18.18 9.20 1.62
CA GLY A 176 -17.30 8.78 0.52
C GLY A 176 -17.82 7.58 -0.27
N SER A 177 -16.89 6.80 -0.81
CA SER A 177 -17.17 5.49 -1.41
C SER A 177 -15.96 4.58 -1.31
N GLY A 178 -16.16 3.28 -1.54
CA GLY A 178 -15.09 2.30 -1.47
C GLY A 178 -14.83 1.85 -0.03
N LYS A 179 -13.66 1.24 0.20
CA LYS A 179 -13.31 0.54 1.44
C LYS A 179 -13.22 1.44 2.67
N TRP A 180 -13.07 2.76 2.49
CA TRP A 180 -12.90 3.74 3.56
C TRP A 180 -14.12 4.64 3.78
N GLU A 181 -15.31 4.25 3.29
CA GLU A 181 -16.53 5.08 3.39
C GLU A 181 -16.88 5.47 4.84
N GLU A 182 -16.68 4.57 5.80
CA GLU A 182 -16.99 4.79 7.23
C GLU A 182 -16.11 5.87 7.89
N SER A 183 -15.00 6.25 7.26
CA SER A 183 -14.11 7.31 7.78
C SER A 183 -14.68 8.72 7.54
N GLY A 184 -15.69 8.85 6.66
CA GLY A 184 -16.35 10.12 6.31
C GLY A 184 -17.83 10.16 6.67
N GLY A 185 -18.46 11.32 6.42
CA GLY A 185 -19.90 11.54 6.63
C GLY A 185 -20.34 11.62 8.10
N ASP A 186 -21.67 11.58 8.33
CA ASP A 186 -22.28 11.74 9.66
C ASP A 186 -21.82 10.72 10.71
N ARG A 187 -21.46 9.51 10.26
CA ARG A 187 -20.99 8.42 11.12
C ARG A 187 -19.52 8.53 11.51
N SER A 188 -18.78 9.51 10.97
CA SER A 188 -17.36 9.68 11.26
C SER A 188 -17.12 9.93 12.75
N LYS A 189 -16.01 9.37 13.26
CA LYS A 189 -15.55 9.56 14.65
C LYS A 189 -15.11 11.00 14.94
N PHE A 190 -14.84 11.79 13.90
CA PHE A 190 -14.31 13.15 13.99
C PHE A 190 -15.22 14.15 13.28
N GLY A 191 -15.16 15.41 13.72
CA GLY A 191 -15.92 16.52 13.17
C GLY A 191 -17.16 16.85 13.99
N LEU A 192 -17.60 18.09 13.84
CA LEU A 192 -18.76 18.66 14.49
C LEU A 192 -19.99 18.44 13.63
N ASN A 193 -21.04 17.87 14.22
CA ASN A 193 -22.37 17.94 13.61
C ASN A 193 -22.91 19.39 13.68
N THR A 194 -24.03 19.68 13.02
CA THR A 194 -24.58 21.05 12.96
C THR A 194 -24.83 21.66 14.34
N SER A 195 -25.34 20.90 15.32
CA SER A 195 -25.61 21.39 16.68
C SER A 195 -24.32 21.71 17.45
N GLU A 196 -23.34 20.81 17.34
CA GLU A 196 -22.00 20.99 17.90
C GLU A 196 -21.28 22.18 17.26
N LEU A 197 -21.44 22.37 15.95
CA LEU A 197 -20.89 23.52 15.23
C LEU A 197 -21.50 24.81 15.78
N PHE A 198 -22.82 24.93 15.91
CA PHE A 198 -23.45 26.11 16.52
C PHE A 198 -22.93 26.37 17.95
N THR A 199 -22.77 25.32 18.75
CA THR A 199 -22.18 25.43 20.09
C THR A 199 -20.76 26.02 20.05
N ALA A 200 -19.93 25.59 19.09
CA ALA A 200 -18.59 26.13 18.88
C ALA A 200 -18.61 27.58 18.39
N LEU A 201 -19.51 27.94 17.47
CA LEU A 201 -19.66 29.31 16.97
C LEU A 201 -20.11 30.27 18.07
N ASP A 202 -21.05 29.86 18.91
CA ASP A 202 -21.54 30.67 20.03
C ASP A 202 -20.43 30.87 21.07
N PHE A 203 -19.66 29.82 21.38
CA PHE A 203 -18.47 29.93 22.22
C PHE A 203 -17.46 30.95 21.67
N LEU A 204 -17.18 30.93 20.36
CA LEU A 204 -16.28 31.91 19.72
C LEU A 204 -16.82 33.35 19.86
N LYS A 205 -18.13 33.56 19.69
CA LYS A 205 -18.76 34.87 19.84
C LYS A 205 -18.66 35.39 21.27
N GLU A 206 -19.06 34.57 22.25
CA GLU A 206 -19.04 34.91 23.67
C GLU A 206 -17.63 35.26 24.17
N ASN A 207 -16.62 34.57 23.65
CA ASN A 207 -15.22 34.79 24.01
C ASN A 207 -14.50 35.82 23.12
N LYS A 208 -15.21 36.50 22.20
CA LYS A 208 -14.65 37.50 21.27
C LYS A 208 -13.49 36.97 20.41
N MET A 209 -13.66 35.74 19.91
CA MET A 209 -12.70 34.97 19.12
C MET A 209 -13.21 34.68 17.70
N MET A 210 -14.19 35.42 17.19
CA MET A 210 -14.71 35.19 15.82
C MET A 210 -13.62 35.33 14.75
N ASP A 211 -12.64 36.20 14.97
CA ASP A 211 -11.46 36.41 14.14
C ASP A 211 -10.51 35.21 14.12
N CYS A 212 -10.56 34.35 15.14
CA CYS A 212 -9.70 33.18 15.26
C CYS A 212 -10.14 32.03 14.33
N LEU A 213 -11.42 31.97 13.96
CA LEU A 213 -11.92 30.93 13.07
C LEU A 213 -11.59 31.29 11.62
N LYS A 214 -10.60 30.59 11.05
CA LYS A 214 -10.03 30.91 9.74
C LYS A 214 -10.21 29.80 8.70
N LEU A 215 -10.58 28.60 9.12
CA LEU A 215 -10.59 27.42 8.25
C LEU A 215 -11.84 26.55 8.50
N ILE A 216 -12.46 26.07 7.43
CA ILE A 216 -13.37 24.92 7.51
C ILE A 216 -12.69 23.71 6.87
N HIS A 217 -12.82 22.56 7.50
CA HIS A 217 -12.25 21.30 7.02
C HIS A 217 -13.36 20.27 6.88
N PHE A 218 -13.28 19.42 5.85
CA PHE A 218 -14.07 18.20 5.79
C PHE A 218 -13.25 17.08 5.16
N HIS A 219 -13.59 15.85 5.50
CA HIS A 219 -12.92 14.68 4.95
C HIS A 219 -13.95 13.57 4.72
N ILE A 220 -14.00 13.10 3.47
CA ILE A 220 -14.97 12.09 3.01
C ILE A 220 -14.37 10.68 2.92
N GLY A 221 -13.14 10.48 3.39
CA GLY A 221 -12.42 9.20 3.36
C GLY A 221 -11.32 9.15 2.30
N SER A 222 -10.46 8.13 2.40
CA SER A 222 -9.40 7.83 1.42
C SER A 222 -9.98 7.09 0.20
N GLN A 223 -9.31 7.21 -0.96
CA GLN A 223 -9.63 6.45 -2.19
C GLN A 223 -11.12 6.55 -2.59
N VAL A 224 -11.63 7.77 -2.73
CA VAL A 224 -13.02 7.97 -3.16
C VAL A 224 -13.13 7.58 -4.62
N THR A 225 -13.79 6.45 -4.91
CA THR A 225 -13.84 5.87 -6.25
C THR A 225 -14.77 6.61 -7.22
N LYS A 226 -15.75 7.38 -6.71
CA LYS A 226 -16.81 8.02 -7.50
C LYS A 226 -16.77 9.55 -7.42
N ILE A 227 -16.56 10.23 -8.54
CA ILE A 227 -16.54 11.71 -8.59
C ILE A 227 -17.83 12.35 -8.08
N ARG A 228 -18.98 11.71 -8.31
CA ARG A 228 -20.28 12.20 -7.84
C ARG A 228 -20.34 12.37 -6.31
N ARG A 229 -19.64 11.52 -5.54
CA ARG A 229 -19.57 11.64 -4.07
C ARG A 229 -18.82 12.90 -3.67
N ILE A 230 -17.70 13.16 -4.34
CA ILE A 230 -16.87 14.35 -4.15
C ILE A 230 -17.67 15.61 -4.48
N LYS A 231 -18.38 15.64 -5.63
CA LYS A 231 -19.28 16.75 -6.02
C LYS A 231 -20.32 17.07 -4.96
N ASN A 232 -20.98 16.04 -4.41
CA ASN A 232 -22.00 16.24 -3.39
C ASN A 232 -21.41 16.84 -2.12
N ALA A 233 -20.27 16.33 -1.66
CA ALA A 233 -19.56 16.85 -0.49
C ALA A 233 -19.08 18.29 -0.69
N LEU A 234 -18.47 18.60 -1.83
CA LEU A 234 -18.05 19.96 -2.19
C LEU A 234 -19.22 20.94 -2.19
N ARG A 235 -20.35 20.54 -2.77
CA ARG A 235 -21.56 21.38 -2.82
C ARG A 235 -22.13 21.66 -1.43
N GLU A 236 -22.13 20.66 -0.56
CA GLU A 236 -22.56 20.81 0.83
C GLU A 236 -21.61 21.72 1.61
N ALA A 237 -20.31 21.48 1.52
CA ALA A 237 -19.27 22.29 2.14
C ALA A 237 -19.27 23.75 1.66
N SER A 238 -19.57 24.00 0.37
CA SER A 238 -19.67 25.36 -0.15
C SER A 238 -20.84 26.13 0.47
N GLN A 239 -21.94 25.45 0.83
CA GLN A 239 -23.00 26.10 1.60
C GLN A 239 -22.57 26.39 3.04
N PHE A 240 -21.84 25.52 3.72
CA PHE A 240 -21.29 25.83 5.04
C PHE A 240 -20.38 27.08 5.00
N TYR A 241 -19.49 27.16 4.00
CA TYR A 241 -18.65 28.35 3.79
C TYR A 241 -19.49 29.63 3.63
N VAL A 242 -20.50 29.59 2.76
CA VAL A 242 -21.40 30.73 2.51
C VAL A 242 -22.14 31.14 3.79
N GLN A 243 -22.72 30.19 4.52
CA GLN A 243 -23.51 30.49 5.72
C GLN A 243 -22.64 31.07 6.83
N LEU A 244 -21.46 30.49 7.09
CA LEU A 244 -20.54 30.99 8.11
C LEU A 244 -20.04 32.39 7.77
N THR A 245 -19.76 32.67 6.49
CA THR A 245 -19.39 34.01 6.02
C THR A 245 -20.51 35.01 6.26
N LYS A 246 -21.77 34.65 5.94
CA LYS A 246 -22.95 35.50 6.21
C LYS A 246 -23.21 35.73 7.70
N MET A 247 -22.79 34.79 8.56
CA MET A 247 -22.83 34.94 10.02
C MET A 247 -21.72 35.85 10.57
N GLY A 248 -20.85 36.39 9.72
CA GLY A 248 -19.81 37.35 10.07
C GLY A 248 -18.44 36.74 10.36
N PHE A 249 -18.22 35.46 10.06
CA PHE A 249 -16.90 34.84 10.18
C PHE A 249 -16.05 35.12 8.93
N ASP A 250 -14.83 35.61 9.12
CA ASP A 250 -13.89 35.91 8.04
C ASP A 250 -12.98 34.70 7.77
N LEU A 251 -13.54 33.70 7.09
CA LEU A 251 -12.87 32.44 6.75
C LEU A 251 -11.89 32.65 5.59
N ASP A 252 -10.65 32.19 5.77
CA ASP A 252 -9.59 32.30 4.77
C ASP A 252 -9.42 31.01 3.96
N PHE A 253 -9.74 29.86 4.55
CA PHE A 253 -9.49 28.55 3.96
C PHE A 253 -10.73 27.64 3.97
N VAL A 254 -10.87 26.89 2.88
CA VAL A 254 -11.65 25.66 2.84
C VAL A 254 -10.69 24.52 2.54
N ASP A 255 -10.59 23.60 3.48
CA ASP A 255 -9.85 22.37 3.33
C ASP A 255 -10.79 21.23 2.93
N ILE A 256 -10.57 20.73 1.71
CA ILE A 256 -11.36 19.65 1.13
C ILE A 256 -10.84 18.25 1.52
N GLY A 257 -9.81 18.21 2.36
CA GLY A 257 -9.16 17.01 2.86
C GLY A 257 -8.52 16.17 1.75
N GLY A 258 -8.26 14.90 2.08
CA GLY A 258 -7.85 13.89 1.11
C GLY A 258 -9.02 13.27 0.33
N GLY A 259 -8.75 12.14 -0.31
CA GLY A 259 -9.77 11.33 -0.99
C GLY A 259 -9.61 11.21 -2.50
N LEU A 260 -8.71 12.00 -3.10
CA LEU A 260 -8.30 11.83 -4.49
C LEU A 260 -7.74 10.41 -4.71
N GLY A 261 -8.43 9.63 -5.54
CA GLY A 261 -8.14 8.23 -5.79
C GLY A 261 -6.90 7.99 -6.64
N VAL A 262 -6.37 6.78 -6.53
CA VAL A 262 -5.31 6.20 -7.38
C VAL A 262 -5.86 5.00 -8.13
N ASP A 263 -5.50 4.86 -9.40
CA ASP A 263 -6.00 3.79 -10.28
C ASP A 263 -5.07 2.58 -10.16
N TYR A 264 -5.30 1.74 -9.15
CA TYR A 264 -4.42 0.61 -8.89
C TYR A 264 -4.58 -0.52 -9.91
N ASP A 265 -5.79 -0.70 -10.46
CA ASP A 265 -6.08 -1.78 -11.42
C ASP A 265 -6.05 -1.35 -12.89
N GLY A 266 -5.90 -0.05 -13.17
CA GLY A 266 -5.80 0.51 -14.52
C GLY A 266 -7.13 0.59 -15.27
N SER A 267 -8.25 0.23 -14.62
CA SER A 267 -9.55 0.10 -15.27
C SER A 267 -10.31 1.42 -15.41
N ARG A 268 -9.87 2.47 -14.71
CA ARG A 268 -10.54 3.79 -14.63
C ARG A 268 -12.04 3.71 -14.39
N ASN A 269 -12.46 2.78 -13.55
CA ASN A 269 -13.86 2.61 -13.21
C ASN A 269 -14.06 2.63 -11.69
N SER A 270 -15.31 2.87 -11.29
CA SER A 270 -15.70 2.89 -9.87
C SER A 270 -16.43 1.61 -9.46
N ALA A 271 -16.39 0.57 -10.30
CA ALA A 271 -17.02 -0.71 -10.01
C ALA A 271 -16.15 -1.51 -9.03
N SER A 272 -14.82 -1.41 -9.15
CA SER A 272 -13.88 -1.94 -8.17
C SER A 272 -13.61 -0.93 -7.04
N GLY A 273 -13.16 -1.44 -5.89
CA GLY A 273 -12.63 -0.64 -4.78
C GLY A 273 -11.18 -0.18 -5.00
N HIS A 274 -10.55 -0.55 -6.11
CA HIS A 274 -9.11 -0.35 -6.38
C HIS A 274 -8.84 0.75 -7.41
N SER A 275 -9.89 1.34 -8.01
CA SER A 275 -9.78 2.37 -9.04
C SER A 275 -10.71 3.55 -8.76
N MET A 276 -10.78 4.47 -9.71
CA MET A 276 -11.65 5.64 -9.67
C MET A 276 -12.12 6.02 -11.08
N ASN A 277 -13.31 6.61 -11.16
CA ASN A 277 -13.95 6.97 -12.43
C ASN A 277 -13.71 8.41 -12.91
N TYR A 278 -12.60 9.04 -12.47
CA TYR A 278 -12.31 10.44 -12.76
C TYR A 278 -10.81 10.71 -12.87
N THR A 279 -10.49 11.87 -13.44
CA THR A 279 -9.12 12.36 -13.55
C THR A 279 -8.79 13.36 -12.44
N ILE A 280 -7.49 13.59 -12.18
CA ILE A 280 -7.05 14.66 -11.27
C ILE A 280 -7.59 16.02 -11.74
N GLN A 281 -7.62 16.27 -13.06
CA GLN A 281 -8.12 17.54 -13.59
C GLN A 281 -9.62 17.71 -13.33
N GLU A 282 -10.42 16.66 -13.51
CA GLU A 282 -11.86 16.68 -13.21
C GLU A 282 -12.11 16.97 -11.73
N TYR A 283 -11.42 16.24 -10.83
CA TYR A 283 -11.48 16.46 -9.39
C TYR A 283 -11.19 17.93 -9.01
N VAL A 284 -10.12 18.49 -9.58
CA VAL A 284 -9.72 19.87 -9.32
C VAL A 284 -10.71 20.88 -9.92
N ASN A 285 -11.20 20.62 -11.13
CA ASN A 285 -12.21 21.47 -11.76
C ASN A 285 -13.47 21.55 -10.91
N ASP A 286 -13.97 20.41 -10.45
CA ASP A 286 -15.16 20.33 -9.62
C ASP A 286 -14.98 21.04 -8.28
N ALA A 287 -13.80 20.92 -7.65
CA ALA A 287 -13.47 21.64 -6.43
C ALA A 287 -13.50 23.15 -6.64
N VAL A 288 -12.73 23.67 -7.60
CA VAL A 288 -12.63 25.11 -7.86
C VAL A 288 -13.97 25.69 -8.30
N TYR A 289 -14.61 25.08 -9.31
CA TYR A 289 -15.89 25.54 -9.84
C TYR A 289 -16.97 25.64 -8.77
N THR A 290 -17.07 24.63 -7.89
CA THR A 290 -18.12 24.60 -6.86
C THR A 290 -18.01 25.76 -5.87
N PHE A 291 -16.79 26.12 -5.47
CA PHE A 291 -16.59 27.27 -4.57
C PHE A 291 -16.72 28.60 -5.30
N VAL A 292 -16.22 28.72 -6.54
CA VAL A 292 -16.41 29.93 -7.35
C VAL A 292 -17.90 30.22 -7.56
N ASP A 293 -18.67 29.24 -8.05
CA ASP A 293 -20.09 29.39 -8.31
C ASP A 293 -20.87 29.78 -7.04
N ALA A 294 -20.57 29.14 -5.90
CA ALA A 294 -21.20 29.47 -4.63
C ALA A 294 -20.83 30.88 -4.14
N CYS A 295 -19.58 31.31 -4.33
CA CYS A 295 -19.11 32.64 -3.90
C CYS A 295 -19.71 33.76 -4.76
N GLU A 296 -19.67 33.62 -6.09
CA GLU A 296 -20.19 34.61 -7.03
C GLU A 296 -21.71 34.79 -6.85
N LYS A 297 -22.49 33.70 -6.69
CA LYS A 297 -23.93 33.77 -6.39
C LYS A 297 -24.28 34.51 -5.11
N ASN A 298 -23.37 34.55 -4.15
CA ASN A 298 -23.58 35.16 -2.84
C ASN A 298 -22.79 36.47 -2.66
N ALA A 299 -22.06 36.91 -3.70
CA ALA A 299 -21.18 38.08 -3.66
C ALA A 299 -20.20 38.08 -2.46
N ILE A 300 -19.56 36.94 -2.19
CA ILE A 300 -18.54 36.78 -1.13
C ILE A 300 -17.16 36.48 -1.72
N LYS A 301 -16.11 36.67 -0.91
CA LYS A 301 -14.73 36.39 -1.34
C LYS A 301 -14.55 34.89 -1.63
N HIS A 302 -13.69 34.57 -2.60
CA HIS A 302 -13.29 33.18 -2.83
C HIS A 302 -12.39 32.71 -1.67
N PRO A 303 -12.64 31.54 -1.06
CA PRO A 303 -11.73 30.99 -0.05
C PRO A 303 -10.48 30.46 -0.72
N ASN A 304 -9.35 30.41 -0.02
CA ASN A 304 -8.23 29.57 -0.44
C ASN A 304 -8.60 28.09 -0.28
N ILE A 305 -8.28 27.26 -1.27
CA ILE A 305 -8.58 25.82 -1.23
C ILE A 305 -7.33 25.05 -0.79
N ILE A 306 -7.48 24.24 0.26
CA ILE A 306 -6.47 23.27 0.72
C ILE A 306 -6.87 21.87 0.25
N ASN A 307 -5.90 21.10 -0.23
CA ASN A 307 -6.05 19.69 -0.58
C ASN A 307 -4.99 18.82 0.12
N GLU A 308 -5.43 17.77 0.81
CA GLU A 308 -4.59 16.81 1.54
C GLU A 308 -4.42 15.46 0.81
N SER A 309 -4.15 15.45 -0.50
CA SER A 309 -4.11 14.23 -1.34
C SER A 309 -2.84 13.39 -1.18
N GLY A 310 -2.52 12.95 0.05
CA GLY A 310 -1.30 12.19 0.34
C GLY A 310 -1.12 10.90 -0.49
N ARG A 311 -2.16 10.04 -0.57
CA ARG A 311 -2.09 8.80 -1.37
C ARG A 311 -1.77 9.06 -2.84
N SER A 312 -2.34 10.13 -3.41
CA SER A 312 -2.11 10.50 -4.81
C SER A 312 -0.71 11.06 -5.06
N LEU A 313 -0.08 11.63 -4.03
CA LEU A 313 1.30 12.10 -4.07
C LEU A 313 2.30 10.94 -4.00
N THR A 314 2.08 9.98 -3.10
CA THR A 314 3.12 8.99 -2.78
C THR A 314 2.93 7.62 -3.41
N ALA A 315 1.75 7.20 -3.85
CA ALA A 315 1.55 5.80 -4.24
C ALA A 315 2.60 5.29 -5.26
N HIS A 316 2.94 6.06 -6.29
CA HIS A 316 3.73 5.61 -7.43
C HIS A 316 5.25 5.66 -7.23
N HIS A 317 5.75 6.30 -6.17
CA HIS A 317 7.19 6.57 -6.04
C HIS A 317 8.01 5.35 -5.60
N SER A 318 7.34 4.31 -5.08
CA SER A 318 8.01 3.11 -4.54
C SER A 318 7.59 1.84 -5.28
N ILE A 319 8.55 0.93 -5.45
CA ILE A 319 8.38 -0.40 -6.03
C ILE A 319 9.02 -1.40 -5.08
N LEU A 320 8.27 -2.40 -4.63
CA LEU A 320 8.83 -3.53 -3.89
C LEU A 320 9.31 -4.58 -4.90
N VAL A 321 10.59 -4.94 -4.83
CA VAL A 321 11.18 -5.99 -5.64
C VAL A 321 11.39 -7.22 -4.79
N LEU A 322 10.80 -8.33 -5.23
CA LEU A 322 10.85 -9.63 -4.58
C LEU A 322 11.40 -10.69 -5.54
N GLU A 323 12.17 -11.64 -5.01
CA GLU A 323 12.75 -12.74 -5.78
C GLU A 323 11.93 -14.02 -5.58
N ALA A 324 11.56 -14.68 -6.67
CA ALA A 324 11.01 -16.03 -6.61
C ALA A 324 12.13 -17.04 -6.35
N LEU A 325 12.04 -17.73 -5.21
CA LEU A 325 13.03 -18.72 -4.76
C LEU A 325 12.73 -20.09 -5.34
N GLU A 326 11.48 -20.52 -5.25
CA GLU A 326 11.03 -21.83 -5.68
C GLU A 326 9.58 -21.82 -6.14
N THR A 327 9.19 -22.90 -6.82
CA THR A 327 7.82 -23.12 -7.27
C THR A 327 7.29 -24.43 -6.73
N ALA A 328 6.06 -24.44 -6.23
CA ALA A 328 5.30 -25.67 -6.01
C ALA A 328 4.18 -25.76 -7.03
N GLY A 329 4.30 -26.74 -7.93
CA GLY A 329 3.24 -27.13 -8.84
C GLY A 329 2.37 -28.23 -8.28
N LEU A 330 1.23 -28.44 -8.93
CA LEU A 330 0.43 -29.64 -8.74
C LEU A 330 1.15 -30.84 -9.38
N PRO A 331 0.95 -32.06 -8.87
CA PRO A 331 1.57 -33.24 -9.48
C PRO A 331 1.09 -33.42 -10.91
N GLU A 332 1.94 -34.03 -11.73
CA GLU A 332 1.70 -34.26 -13.15
C GLU A 332 2.02 -35.72 -13.47
N TRP A 333 1.26 -36.26 -14.42
CA TRP A 333 1.52 -37.55 -15.02
C TRP A 333 2.69 -37.44 -15.99
N ASP A 334 3.73 -38.24 -15.79
CA ASP A 334 4.88 -38.29 -16.68
C ASP A 334 4.83 -39.56 -17.52
N ASP A 335 4.38 -39.46 -18.77
CA ASP A 335 4.27 -40.59 -19.71
C ASP A 335 5.58 -41.40 -19.90
N LYS A 336 6.74 -40.84 -19.53
CA LYS A 336 8.03 -41.56 -19.62
C LYS A 336 8.33 -42.40 -18.40
N ASN A 337 7.86 -41.98 -17.22
CA ASN A 337 8.27 -42.54 -15.93
C ASN A 337 7.11 -43.19 -15.15
N ASP A 338 5.88 -42.76 -15.40
CA ASP A 338 4.68 -43.29 -14.77
C ASP A 338 4.04 -44.35 -15.69
N THR A 339 3.66 -45.49 -15.11
CA THR A 339 2.90 -46.54 -15.80
C THR A 339 1.73 -47.00 -14.95
N VAL A 340 0.65 -47.42 -15.61
CA VAL A 340 -0.46 -48.14 -14.97
C VAL A 340 -0.25 -49.63 -15.22
N ASP A 341 -0.08 -50.39 -14.15
CA ASP A 341 0.15 -51.83 -14.18
C ASP A 341 -1.17 -52.60 -14.13
N GLU A 342 -1.20 -53.85 -14.63
CA GLU A 342 -2.39 -54.71 -14.54
C GLU A 342 -2.87 -54.97 -13.10
N GLY A 343 -1.96 -54.86 -12.13
CA GLY A 343 -2.26 -55.01 -10.70
C GLY A 343 -2.79 -53.76 -10.01
N ASP A 344 -2.80 -52.61 -10.68
CA ASP A 344 -3.25 -51.36 -10.06
C ASP A 344 -4.76 -51.35 -9.82
N ASN A 345 -5.16 -50.56 -8.82
CA ASN A 345 -6.56 -50.39 -8.43
C ASN A 345 -7.42 -49.94 -9.61
N GLU A 346 -8.67 -50.39 -9.63
CA GLU A 346 -9.67 -50.02 -10.66
C GLU A 346 -9.76 -48.50 -10.84
N LEU A 347 -9.74 -47.72 -9.75
CA LEU A 347 -9.79 -46.26 -9.79
C LEU A 347 -8.63 -45.63 -10.58
N VAL A 348 -7.43 -46.23 -10.55
CA VAL A 348 -6.27 -45.74 -11.30
C VAL A 348 -6.45 -46.02 -12.79
N LYS A 349 -7.00 -47.19 -13.13
CA LYS A 349 -7.26 -47.58 -14.52
C LYS A 349 -8.36 -46.73 -15.14
N ASP A 350 -9.43 -46.48 -14.40
CA ASP A 350 -10.57 -45.69 -14.86
C ASP A 350 -10.14 -44.24 -15.13
N ILE A 351 -9.43 -43.61 -14.18
CA ILE A 351 -8.97 -42.22 -14.37
C ILE A 351 -7.88 -42.11 -15.44
N TYR A 352 -7.05 -43.14 -15.63
CA TYR A 352 -6.09 -43.19 -16.74
C TYR A 352 -6.81 -43.29 -18.09
N GLU A 353 -7.88 -44.07 -18.20
CA GLU A 353 -8.66 -44.18 -19.44
C GLU A 353 -9.32 -42.84 -19.81
N ILE A 354 -9.77 -42.07 -18.82
CA ILE A 354 -10.25 -40.70 -19.02
C ILE A 354 -9.11 -39.82 -19.54
N TYR A 355 -7.94 -39.84 -18.88
CA TYR A 355 -6.77 -39.05 -19.29
C TYR A 355 -6.33 -39.34 -20.73
N ASP A 356 -6.23 -40.61 -21.12
CA ASP A 356 -5.81 -41.04 -22.47
C ASP A 356 -6.82 -40.68 -23.57
N LYS A 357 -8.12 -40.63 -23.25
CA LYS A 357 -9.21 -40.44 -24.23
C LYS A 357 -9.90 -39.08 -24.18
N ILE A 358 -9.42 -38.16 -23.34
CA ILE A 358 -10.05 -36.87 -23.12
C ILE A 358 -10.18 -36.09 -24.43
N ASN A 359 -11.36 -35.54 -24.69
CA ASN A 359 -11.60 -34.79 -25.93
C ASN A 359 -12.73 -33.76 -25.81
N LYS A 360 -12.81 -32.86 -26.80
CA LYS A 360 -13.81 -31.77 -26.86
C LYS A 360 -15.27 -32.25 -26.82
N GLY A 361 -15.58 -33.47 -27.29
CA GLY A 361 -16.94 -33.97 -27.41
C GLY A 361 -17.57 -34.43 -26.10
N ARG A 362 -16.74 -34.88 -25.14
CA ARG A 362 -17.18 -35.41 -23.83
C ARG A 362 -16.53 -34.72 -22.64
N LEU A 363 -15.87 -33.58 -22.85
CA LEU A 363 -15.05 -32.89 -21.85
C LEU A 363 -15.74 -32.66 -20.50
N LEU A 364 -17.04 -32.36 -20.50
CA LEU A 364 -17.79 -32.13 -19.27
C LEU A 364 -18.06 -33.44 -18.50
N GLU A 365 -18.37 -34.52 -19.22
CA GLU A 365 -18.56 -35.87 -18.67
C GLU A 365 -17.22 -36.39 -18.14
N ASP A 366 -16.16 -36.32 -18.95
CA ASP A 366 -14.78 -36.70 -18.58
C ASP A 366 -14.33 -35.95 -17.30
N TRP A 367 -14.69 -34.67 -17.15
CA TRP A 367 -14.39 -33.87 -15.96
C TRP A 367 -15.20 -34.29 -14.72
N HIS A 368 -16.49 -34.56 -14.88
CA HIS A 368 -17.36 -35.03 -13.79
C HIS A 368 -16.91 -36.40 -13.27
N ASP A 369 -16.57 -37.31 -14.17
CA ASP A 369 -16.08 -38.64 -13.81
C ASP A 369 -14.72 -38.55 -13.09
N ALA A 370 -13.80 -37.71 -13.57
CA ALA A 370 -12.52 -37.48 -12.90
C ALA A 370 -12.68 -36.90 -11.48
N LEU A 371 -13.65 -35.98 -11.28
CA LEU A 371 -13.98 -35.46 -9.95
C LEU A 371 -14.50 -36.57 -9.03
N GLN A 372 -15.44 -37.38 -9.51
CA GLN A 372 -16.02 -38.48 -8.74
C GLN A 372 -14.94 -39.50 -8.34
N ILE A 373 -14.07 -39.92 -9.28
CA ILE A 373 -13.00 -40.88 -9.00
C ILE A 373 -12.03 -40.32 -7.94
N ARG A 374 -11.69 -39.03 -8.01
CA ARG A 374 -10.84 -38.40 -7.01
C ARG A 374 -11.50 -38.39 -5.63
N GLU A 375 -12.76 -37.99 -5.53
CA GLU A 375 -13.50 -37.98 -4.25
C GLU A 375 -13.57 -39.39 -3.65
N GLU A 376 -13.90 -40.39 -4.47
CA GLU A 376 -13.94 -41.78 -4.04
C GLU A 376 -12.56 -42.29 -3.59
N ALA A 377 -11.48 -41.93 -4.29
CA ALA A 377 -10.12 -42.28 -3.89
C ALA A 377 -9.75 -41.65 -2.53
N LEU A 378 -10.10 -40.39 -2.30
CA LEU A 378 -9.84 -39.71 -1.03
C LEU A 378 -10.63 -40.36 0.13
N ASP A 379 -11.91 -40.68 -0.09
CA ASP A 379 -12.75 -41.34 0.90
C ASP A 379 -12.22 -42.74 1.23
N ARG A 380 -11.96 -43.56 0.21
CA ARG A 380 -11.40 -44.91 0.39
C ARG A 380 -10.02 -44.87 1.07
N PHE A 381 -9.17 -43.88 0.77
CA PHE A 381 -7.89 -43.71 1.44
C PHE A 381 -8.08 -43.36 2.92
N SER A 382 -9.01 -42.45 3.24
CA SER A 382 -9.31 -42.06 4.63
C SER A 382 -9.83 -43.23 5.48
N LEU A 383 -10.49 -44.21 4.84
CA LEU A 383 -10.98 -45.44 5.45
C LEU A 383 -9.94 -46.58 5.47
N GLY A 384 -8.74 -46.37 4.91
CA GLY A 384 -7.68 -47.38 4.82
C GLY A 384 -7.93 -48.49 3.79
N LEU A 385 -8.79 -48.25 2.81
CA LEU A 385 -9.18 -49.23 1.78
C LEU A 385 -8.24 -49.24 0.56
N ILE A 386 -7.46 -48.17 0.35
CA ILE A 386 -6.44 -48.08 -0.70
C ILE A 386 -5.12 -47.58 -0.10
N ASP A 387 -4.01 -47.91 -0.76
CA ASP A 387 -2.68 -47.53 -0.32
C ASP A 387 -2.26 -46.14 -0.82
N LEU A 388 -1.12 -45.67 -0.32
CA LEU A 388 -0.57 -44.36 -0.67
C LEU A 388 -0.17 -44.27 -2.16
N ARG A 389 0.27 -45.37 -2.76
CA ARG A 389 0.64 -45.42 -4.19
C ARG A 389 -0.57 -45.17 -5.06
N THR A 390 -1.68 -45.87 -4.80
CA THR A 390 -2.96 -45.70 -5.50
C THR A 390 -3.42 -44.25 -5.43
N ARG A 391 -3.43 -43.67 -4.23
CA ARG A 391 -3.81 -42.26 -4.03
C ARG A 391 -2.92 -41.31 -4.84
N ALA A 392 -1.61 -41.51 -4.83
CA ALA A 392 -0.67 -40.66 -5.56
C ALA A 392 -0.87 -40.73 -7.08
N LEU A 393 -1.12 -41.92 -7.65
CA LEU A 393 -1.39 -42.08 -9.08
C LEU A 393 -2.70 -41.40 -9.49
N VAL A 394 -3.78 -41.57 -8.71
CA VAL A 394 -5.05 -40.87 -8.94
C VAL A 394 -4.87 -39.35 -8.88
N GLU A 395 -4.13 -38.83 -7.90
CA GLU A 395 -3.85 -37.39 -7.78
C GLU A 395 -3.06 -36.87 -9.00
N LYS A 396 -2.01 -37.57 -9.46
CA LYS A 396 -1.26 -37.20 -10.67
C LYS A 396 -2.14 -37.14 -11.91
N LEU A 397 -2.96 -38.18 -12.15
CA LEU A 397 -3.84 -38.27 -13.30
C LEU A 397 -4.93 -37.19 -13.25
N PHE A 398 -5.57 -37.01 -12.09
CA PHE A 398 -6.60 -35.99 -11.90
C PHE A 398 -6.09 -34.59 -12.25
N TRP A 399 -4.92 -34.19 -11.73
CA TRP A 399 -4.38 -32.87 -12.00
C TRP A 399 -3.90 -32.69 -13.43
N SER A 400 -3.50 -33.78 -14.10
CA SER A 400 -3.17 -33.77 -15.53
C SER A 400 -4.43 -33.61 -16.39
N ILE A 401 -5.52 -34.31 -16.05
CA ILE A 401 -6.85 -34.11 -16.65
C ILE A 401 -7.32 -32.67 -16.46
N ALA A 402 -7.19 -32.11 -15.25
CA ALA A 402 -7.59 -30.73 -14.98
C ALA A 402 -6.87 -29.70 -15.89
N ARG A 403 -5.59 -29.94 -16.19
CA ARG A 403 -4.81 -29.10 -17.13
C ARG A 403 -5.32 -29.25 -18.56
N GLU A 404 -5.56 -30.46 -19.03
CA GLU A 404 -6.12 -30.70 -20.37
C GLU A 404 -7.52 -30.07 -20.51
N VAL A 405 -8.37 -30.22 -19.49
CA VAL A 405 -9.67 -29.54 -19.42
C VAL A 405 -9.51 -28.04 -19.53
N HIS A 406 -8.57 -27.44 -18.79
CA HIS A 406 -8.34 -26.01 -18.86
C HIS A 406 -7.85 -25.55 -20.25
N LEU A 407 -6.90 -26.28 -20.87
CA LEU A 407 -6.39 -25.97 -22.21
C LEU A 407 -7.52 -26.01 -23.25
N ILE A 408 -8.31 -27.09 -23.26
CA ILE A 408 -9.43 -27.25 -24.18
C ILE A 408 -10.51 -26.18 -23.94
N THR A 409 -10.81 -25.87 -22.67
CA THR A 409 -11.80 -24.86 -22.26
C THR A 409 -11.40 -23.46 -22.71
N ASN A 410 -10.11 -23.11 -22.66
CA ASN A 410 -9.63 -21.78 -23.03
C ASN A 410 -9.78 -21.52 -24.55
N ASP A 411 -9.77 -22.56 -25.37
CA ASP A 411 -10.04 -22.49 -26.81
C ASP A 411 -11.54 -22.39 -27.16
N MET A 412 -12.44 -22.61 -26.21
CA MET A 412 -13.88 -22.58 -26.45
C MET A 412 -14.46 -21.17 -26.36
N LYS A 413 -15.21 -20.75 -27.39
CA LYS A 413 -15.92 -19.46 -27.37
C LYS A 413 -16.96 -19.36 -26.24
N HIS A 414 -17.65 -20.46 -25.94
CA HIS A 414 -18.70 -20.54 -24.94
C HIS A 414 -18.51 -21.78 -24.06
N ALA A 415 -17.43 -21.82 -23.31
CA ALA A 415 -17.21 -22.90 -22.35
C ALA A 415 -18.23 -22.81 -21.18
N PRO A 416 -18.77 -23.95 -20.70
CA PRO A 416 -19.55 -24.04 -19.47
C PRO A 416 -18.84 -23.39 -18.28
N GLU A 417 -19.60 -22.77 -17.37
CA GLU A 417 -19.05 -22.05 -16.21
C GLU A 417 -18.24 -22.96 -15.27
N GLU A 418 -18.69 -24.19 -15.09
CA GLU A 418 -18.00 -25.19 -14.27
C GLU A 418 -16.58 -25.51 -14.77
N LEU A 419 -16.42 -25.68 -16.09
CA LEU A 419 -15.09 -25.90 -16.69
C LEU A 419 -14.19 -24.67 -16.59
N ARG A 420 -14.77 -23.46 -16.60
CA ARG A 420 -14.00 -22.23 -16.33
C ARG A 420 -13.48 -22.17 -14.90
N SER A 421 -14.20 -22.77 -13.95
CA SER A 421 -13.78 -22.76 -12.54
C SER A 421 -12.48 -23.55 -12.30
N VAL A 422 -12.16 -24.51 -13.18
CA VAL A 422 -10.90 -25.29 -13.15
C VAL A 422 -9.67 -24.39 -13.20
N SER A 423 -9.72 -23.27 -13.92
CA SER A 423 -8.58 -22.33 -14.01
C SER A 423 -8.18 -21.72 -12.66
N LYS A 424 -9.07 -21.74 -11.66
CA LYS A 424 -8.78 -21.26 -10.30
C LYS A 424 -8.02 -22.29 -9.46
N MET A 425 -8.08 -23.57 -9.85
CA MET A 425 -7.45 -24.68 -9.11
C MET A 425 -6.01 -24.94 -9.55
N LEU A 426 -5.69 -24.57 -10.79
CA LEU A 426 -4.41 -24.86 -11.45
C LEU A 426 -3.21 -23.93 -11.18
N PRO A 427 -3.34 -22.69 -10.64
CA PRO A 427 -2.20 -21.81 -10.51
C PRO A 427 -1.07 -22.44 -9.67
N GLU A 428 0.15 -22.38 -10.19
CA GLU A 428 1.35 -22.77 -9.44
C GLU A 428 1.59 -21.78 -8.29
N LYS A 429 2.27 -22.23 -7.25
CA LYS A 429 2.69 -21.39 -6.14
C LYS A 429 4.12 -20.95 -6.36
N TYR A 430 4.37 -19.65 -6.43
CA TYR A 430 5.71 -19.07 -6.51
C TYR A 430 6.05 -18.50 -5.14
N PHE A 431 6.96 -19.16 -4.42
CA PHE A 431 7.43 -18.70 -3.12
C PHE A 431 8.48 -17.62 -3.32
N CYS A 432 8.18 -16.43 -2.84
CA CYS A 432 9.00 -15.26 -3.02
C CYS A 432 9.57 -14.78 -1.69
N ASN A 433 10.81 -14.32 -1.71
CA ASN A 433 11.52 -13.85 -0.53
C ASN A 433 11.00 -12.48 -0.08
N PHE A 434 9.89 -12.46 0.66
CA PHE A 434 9.32 -11.26 1.29
C PHE A 434 8.30 -11.68 2.36
N SER A 435 7.76 -10.70 3.10
CA SER A 435 6.62 -10.87 4.00
C SER A 435 5.46 -9.99 3.53
N LEU A 436 4.29 -10.59 3.31
CA LEU A 436 3.08 -9.87 2.92
C LEU A 436 2.67 -8.89 4.03
N PHE A 437 2.76 -9.32 5.29
CA PHE A 437 2.35 -8.55 6.46
C PHE A 437 3.25 -7.32 6.69
N GLN A 438 4.55 -7.46 6.41
CA GLN A 438 5.50 -6.35 6.52
C GLN A 438 5.36 -5.37 5.36
N SER A 439 5.34 -5.85 4.11
CA SER A 439 5.48 -4.97 2.95
C SER A 439 4.17 -4.63 2.24
N LEU A 440 3.10 -5.42 2.44
CA LEU A 440 1.81 -5.28 1.76
C LEU A 440 0.59 -5.43 2.70
N PRO A 441 0.55 -4.75 3.87
CA PRO A 441 -0.50 -4.94 4.87
C PRO A 441 -1.90 -4.63 4.33
N ASP A 442 -2.08 -3.60 3.50
CA ASP A 442 -3.38 -3.30 2.88
C ASP A 442 -3.88 -4.46 1.97
N SER A 443 -2.99 -5.28 1.40
CA SER A 443 -3.39 -6.46 0.62
C SER A 443 -4.05 -7.50 1.51
N TRP A 444 -3.51 -7.71 2.71
CA TRP A 444 -4.06 -8.63 3.70
C TRP A 444 -5.31 -8.07 4.39
N ALA A 445 -5.23 -6.85 4.93
CA ALA A 445 -6.25 -6.32 5.83
C ALA A 445 -7.54 -5.90 5.12
N ILE A 446 -7.45 -5.48 3.86
CA ILE A 446 -8.59 -4.91 3.13
C ILE A 446 -8.68 -5.39 1.68
N ASP A 447 -7.98 -6.45 1.27
CA ASP A 447 -7.92 -6.94 -0.11
C ASP A 447 -7.43 -5.89 -1.12
N GLN A 448 -6.48 -5.02 -0.77
CA GLN A 448 -5.96 -4.03 -1.71
C GLN A 448 -5.15 -4.70 -2.82
N VAL A 449 -5.48 -4.36 -4.07
CA VAL A 449 -4.77 -4.88 -5.24
C VAL A 449 -3.64 -3.94 -5.61
N PHE A 450 -2.48 -4.51 -5.93
CA PHE A 450 -1.31 -3.84 -6.48
C PHE A 450 -0.93 -4.49 -7.81
N PRO A 451 -0.46 -3.73 -8.81
CA PRO A 451 0.11 -4.35 -9.99
C PRO A 451 1.38 -5.11 -9.64
N VAL A 452 1.42 -6.37 -10.06
CA VAL A 452 2.58 -7.25 -9.91
C VAL A 452 3.02 -7.68 -11.30
N VAL A 453 4.30 -7.52 -11.62
CA VAL A 453 4.84 -7.83 -12.94
C VAL A 453 6.25 -8.43 -12.83
N PRO A 454 6.61 -9.46 -13.61
CA PRO A 454 8.00 -9.87 -13.79
C PRO A 454 8.87 -8.70 -14.28
N LEU A 455 10.08 -8.55 -13.73
CA LEU A 455 10.98 -7.46 -14.12
C LEU A 455 11.80 -7.78 -15.39
N ALA A 456 12.02 -9.07 -15.65
CA ALA A 456 12.76 -9.59 -16.79
C ALA A 456 11.88 -10.46 -17.70
N ARG A 457 12.41 -10.79 -18.89
CA ARG A 457 11.83 -11.72 -19.88
C ARG A 457 10.46 -11.32 -20.43
N LEU A 458 10.08 -10.04 -20.31
CA LEU A 458 8.79 -9.52 -20.80
C LEU A 458 8.61 -9.56 -22.34
N ASN A 459 9.66 -9.91 -23.08
CA ASN A 459 9.65 -10.19 -24.51
C ASN A 459 9.35 -11.67 -24.85
N GLU A 460 9.29 -12.53 -23.84
CA GLU A 460 8.88 -13.93 -23.95
C GLU A 460 7.41 -14.07 -23.57
N TRP A 461 6.72 -15.06 -24.13
CA TRP A 461 5.37 -15.38 -23.67
C TRP A 461 5.44 -16.10 -22.31
N PRO A 462 4.63 -15.69 -21.32
CA PRO A 462 4.55 -16.38 -20.03
C PRO A 462 4.05 -17.81 -20.23
N SER A 463 4.71 -18.76 -19.58
CA SER A 463 4.48 -20.20 -19.75
C SER A 463 3.69 -20.82 -18.59
N ARG A 464 3.39 -20.04 -17.55
CA ARG A 464 2.76 -20.47 -16.30
C ARG A 464 1.77 -19.44 -15.80
N MET A 465 0.80 -19.89 -15.01
CA MET A 465 -0.09 -19.06 -14.22
C MET A 465 0.21 -19.32 -12.75
N ALA A 466 0.42 -18.26 -11.95
CA ALA A 466 0.87 -18.40 -10.58
C ALA A 466 0.12 -17.52 -9.58
N THR A 467 0.05 -18.00 -8.35
CA THR A 467 -0.14 -17.17 -7.17
C THR A 467 1.21 -16.91 -6.53
N ILE A 468 1.37 -15.74 -5.91
CA ILE A 468 2.61 -15.39 -5.21
C ILE A 468 2.41 -15.73 -3.73
N GLN A 469 3.28 -16.57 -3.19
CA GLN A 469 3.33 -16.89 -1.77
C GLN A 469 4.52 -16.16 -1.16
N ASP A 470 4.36 -15.66 0.05
CA ASP A 470 5.46 -15.15 0.85
C ASP A 470 6.19 -16.31 1.57
N ILE A 471 7.22 -16.01 2.37
CA ILE A 471 7.99 -17.02 3.12
C ILE A 471 7.52 -17.20 4.57
N THR A 472 6.38 -16.61 4.93
CA THR A 472 5.81 -16.78 6.27
C THR A 472 5.19 -18.17 6.41
N CYS A 473 4.97 -18.59 7.65
CA CYS A 473 4.27 -19.85 7.92
C CYS A 473 2.74 -19.70 7.86
N ASP A 474 2.23 -18.50 7.57
CA ASP A 474 0.80 -18.21 7.54
C ASP A 474 0.22 -18.39 6.13
N SER A 475 -0.92 -19.09 6.04
CA SER A 475 -1.60 -19.35 4.77
C SER A 475 -2.24 -18.12 4.12
N ASP A 476 -2.35 -17.02 4.88
CA ASP A 476 -2.79 -15.70 4.40
C ASP A 476 -1.64 -14.92 3.76
N GLY A 477 -0.38 -15.35 3.93
CA GLY A 477 0.83 -14.80 3.30
C GLY A 477 0.89 -15.05 1.79
N LYS A 478 -0.11 -14.59 1.05
CA LYS A 478 -0.21 -14.78 -0.40
C LYS A 478 -0.89 -13.63 -1.13
N ILE A 479 -0.49 -13.43 -2.37
CA ILE A 479 -1.17 -12.59 -3.35
C ILE A 479 -1.87 -13.51 -4.35
N ALA A 480 -3.20 -13.47 -4.32
CA ALA A 480 -4.06 -14.28 -5.19
C ALA A 480 -5.03 -13.43 -6.03
N ASN A 481 -4.91 -12.10 -6.00
CA ASN A 481 -5.72 -11.18 -6.79
C ASN A 481 -4.79 -10.23 -7.54
N PHE A 482 -4.85 -10.27 -8.87
CA PHE A 482 -3.96 -9.54 -9.75
C PHE A 482 -4.75 -8.67 -10.73
N THR A 483 -4.09 -7.62 -11.22
CA THR A 483 -4.64 -6.76 -12.27
C THR A 483 -4.50 -7.42 -13.64
N SER A 484 -5.54 -7.36 -14.47
CA SER A 484 -5.56 -7.88 -15.84
C SER A 484 -6.36 -6.95 -16.75
N SER A 485 -6.11 -7.05 -18.07
CA SER A 485 -6.86 -6.29 -19.09
C SER A 485 -8.36 -6.55 -19.07
N SER A 486 -8.80 -7.71 -18.55
CA SER A 486 -10.21 -8.09 -18.42
C SER A 486 -10.78 -7.84 -17.02
N GLY A 487 -10.04 -7.16 -16.13
CA GLY A 487 -10.42 -6.94 -14.73
C GLY A 487 -9.50 -7.66 -13.75
N LEU A 488 -10.03 -8.13 -12.62
CA LEU A 488 -9.25 -8.88 -11.64
C LEU A 488 -9.06 -10.34 -12.07
N SER A 489 -7.85 -10.86 -11.89
CA SER A 489 -7.48 -12.26 -12.14
C SER A 489 -7.05 -12.93 -10.84
N HIS A 490 -7.32 -14.23 -10.69
CA HIS A 490 -6.88 -15.02 -9.54
C HIS A 490 -5.45 -15.57 -9.66
N ALA A 491 -4.82 -15.36 -10.81
CA ALA A 491 -3.46 -15.80 -11.07
C ALA A 491 -2.75 -14.82 -11.99
N LEU A 492 -1.43 -14.73 -11.81
CA LEU A 492 -0.52 -13.91 -12.58
C LEU A 492 0.15 -14.77 -13.66
N PRO A 493 0.11 -14.37 -14.94
CA PRO A 493 0.95 -15.00 -15.96
C PRO A 493 2.42 -14.72 -15.67
N VAL A 494 3.23 -15.78 -15.54
CA VAL A 494 4.66 -15.73 -15.24
C VAL A 494 5.45 -16.71 -16.09
N HIS A 495 6.77 -16.56 -16.11
CA HIS A 495 7.69 -17.46 -16.77
C HIS A 495 8.15 -18.55 -15.80
N SER A 496 8.46 -19.73 -16.33
CA SER A 496 9.14 -20.77 -15.54
C SER A 496 10.48 -20.30 -15.01
N LEU A 497 10.80 -20.69 -13.77
CA LEU A 497 12.11 -20.46 -13.18
C LEU A 497 13.17 -21.29 -13.91
N LYS A 498 14.34 -20.71 -14.11
CA LYS A 498 15.51 -21.38 -14.71
C LYS A 498 16.58 -21.57 -13.62
N PRO A 499 17.20 -22.76 -13.50
CA PRO A 499 18.27 -22.97 -12.55
C PRO A 499 19.43 -21.98 -12.75
N GLY A 500 19.91 -21.39 -11.65
CA GLY A 500 21.01 -20.41 -11.67
C GLY A 500 20.64 -19.00 -12.16
N GLU A 501 19.39 -18.76 -12.56
CA GLU A 501 18.89 -17.43 -12.91
C GLU A 501 18.06 -16.84 -11.77
N HIS A 502 18.15 -15.52 -11.58
CA HIS A 502 17.28 -14.80 -10.66
C HIS A 502 15.99 -14.40 -11.37
N TYR A 503 14.87 -14.51 -10.67
CA TYR A 503 13.56 -14.17 -11.20
C TYR A 503 12.86 -13.18 -10.29
N TYR A 504 12.97 -11.90 -10.64
CA TYR A 504 12.39 -10.81 -9.87
C TYR A 504 10.98 -10.46 -10.34
N LEU A 505 10.12 -10.20 -9.36
CA LEU A 505 8.80 -9.60 -9.52
C LEU A 505 8.83 -8.22 -8.88
N GLY A 506 8.22 -7.24 -9.54
CA GLY A 506 7.98 -5.92 -8.98
C GLY A 506 6.53 -5.76 -8.58
N VAL A 507 6.29 -5.28 -7.35
CA VAL A 507 4.99 -4.84 -6.86
C VAL A 507 4.98 -3.32 -6.84
N PHE A 508 4.10 -2.74 -7.66
CA PHE A 508 4.06 -1.31 -7.93
C PHE A 508 2.99 -0.62 -7.09
N MET A 509 3.14 0.70 -6.97
CA MET A 509 2.21 1.57 -6.25
C MET A 509 2.13 1.34 -4.74
N VAL A 510 3.25 0.90 -4.13
CA VAL A 510 3.35 0.58 -2.70
C VAL A 510 3.77 1.77 -1.82
N GLY A 511 3.97 2.96 -2.39
CA GLY A 511 4.54 4.11 -1.66
C GLY A 511 3.59 4.83 -0.69
N ALA A 512 2.34 4.39 -0.57
CA ALA A 512 1.34 4.98 0.32
C ALA A 512 0.82 3.92 1.31
N TYR A 513 0.85 4.23 2.60
CA TYR A 513 0.42 3.42 3.74
C TYR A 513 1.24 2.15 4.02
N GLN A 514 1.76 1.48 3.01
CA GLN A 514 2.34 0.13 3.16
C GLN A 514 3.48 0.08 4.18
N GLU A 515 4.46 0.97 4.07
CA GLU A 515 5.68 0.92 4.90
C GLU A 515 5.40 1.14 6.39
N ILE A 516 4.45 2.02 6.74
CA ILE A 516 4.17 2.34 8.14
C ILE A 516 3.17 1.36 8.78
N LEU A 517 2.35 0.70 7.97
CA LEU A 517 1.37 -0.28 8.44
C LEU A 517 1.94 -1.70 8.55
N GLY A 518 3.18 -1.92 8.08
CA GLY A 518 3.86 -3.19 8.15
C GLY A 518 3.99 -3.70 9.57
N ASP A 519 3.87 -5.03 9.74
CA ASP A 519 4.13 -5.70 11.00
C ASP A 519 5.20 -6.79 10.89
N MET A 520 5.83 -7.09 12.02
CA MET A 520 6.89 -8.08 12.15
C MET A 520 6.35 -9.52 12.32
N HIS A 521 5.36 -9.92 11.53
CA HIS A 521 4.90 -11.32 11.52
C HIS A 521 6.09 -12.26 11.24
N ASN A 522 6.21 -13.34 12.03
CA ASN A 522 7.37 -14.25 12.03
C ASN A 522 8.74 -13.58 12.28
N LEU A 523 8.78 -12.37 12.85
CA LEU A 523 10.00 -11.60 13.09
C LEU A 523 10.74 -11.21 11.80
N PHE A 524 10.03 -11.13 10.66
CA PHE A 524 10.56 -10.48 9.47
C PHE A 524 10.46 -8.97 9.65
N GLY A 525 11.61 -8.30 9.68
CA GLY A 525 11.69 -6.86 9.90
C GLY A 525 11.59 -6.04 8.62
N ASP A 526 11.87 -4.74 8.74
CA ASP A 526 11.85 -3.81 7.62
C ASP A 526 12.74 -4.26 6.45
N THR A 527 12.28 -3.95 5.23
CA THR A 527 13.04 -4.29 4.03
C THR A 527 14.15 -3.29 3.76
N ASN A 528 15.20 -3.71 3.06
CA ASN A 528 16.16 -2.77 2.47
C ASN A 528 15.41 -1.73 1.63
N ALA A 529 15.80 -0.45 1.70
CA ALA A 529 15.23 0.61 0.88
C ALA A 529 16.32 1.41 0.17
N VAL A 530 16.13 1.67 -1.12
CA VAL A 530 17.12 2.30 -1.99
C VAL A 530 16.50 3.51 -2.67
N HIS A 531 17.19 4.65 -2.61
CA HIS A 531 16.79 5.89 -3.27
C HIS A 531 17.57 6.04 -4.56
N ILE A 532 16.84 6.26 -5.64
CA ILE A 532 17.38 6.34 -7.00
C ILE A 532 17.03 7.69 -7.59
N ASP A 533 18.05 8.50 -7.82
CA ASP A 533 17.95 9.78 -8.49
C ASP A 533 18.23 9.61 -9.98
N VAL A 534 17.42 10.27 -10.82
CA VAL A 534 17.45 10.05 -12.26
C VAL A 534 17.69 11.36 -13.00
N PHE A 535 18.88 11.46 -13.58
CA PHE A 535 19.34 12.60 -14.36
C PHE A 535 19.07 12.41 -15.86
N LYS A 536 19.49 13.39 -16.67
CA LYS A 536 19.22 13.39 -18.12
C LYS A 536 19.91 12.24 -18.86
N ASP A 537 21.09 11.86 -18.41
CA ASP A 537 22.03 10.96 -19.08
C ASP A 537 22.37 9.71 -18.26
N HIS A 538 22.13 9.72 -16.95
CA HIS A 538 22.43 8.61 -16.04
C HIS A 538 21.44 8.56 -14.86
N TYR A 539 21.51 7.49 -14.07
CA TYR A 539 20.89 7.40 -12.75
C TYR A 539 21.97 7.13 -11.71
N GLU A 540 21.69 7.45 -10.45
CA GLU A 540 22.58 7.18 -9.32
C GLU A 540 21.79 6.55 -8.18
N ILE A 541 22.43 5.60 -7.48
CA ILE A 541 21.95 5.11 -6.18
C ILE A 541 22.46 6.07 -5.12
N ASP A 542 21.63 7.03 -4.73
CA ASP A 542 21.98 8.10 -3.79
C ASP A 542 22.11 7.56 -2.35
N GLN A 543 21.10 6.79 -1.92
CA GLN A 543 21.04 6.28 -0.55
C GLN A 543 20.60 4.82 -0.51
N VAL A 544 21.28 4.03 0.33
CA VAL A 544 20.85 2.70 0.76
C VAL A 544 20.52 2.77 2.25
N ILE A 545 19.35 2.26 2.60
CA ILE A 545 18.88 2.09 3.97
C ILE A 545 18.77 0.59 4.20
N ASP A 546 19.61 0.08 5.09
CA ASP A 546 19.61 -1.34 5.44
C ASP A 546 18.30 -1.71 6.13
N GLY A 547 17.76 -2.87 5.77
CA GLY A 547 16.64 -3.47 6.48
C GLY A 547 17.06 -4.01 7.84
N GLU A 548 16.08 -4.41 8.64
CA GLU A 548 16.35 -4.87 9.99
C GLU A 548 17.02 -6.24 10.02
N THR A 549 17.98 -6.36 10.94
CA THR A 549 18.68 -7.60 11.26
C THR A 549 17.90 -8.45 12.26
N VAL A 550 18.23 -9.74 12.36
CA VAL A 550 17.63 -10.64 13.36
C VAL A 550 17.86 -10.11 14.78
N ALA A 551 19.01 -9.49 15.04
CA ALA A 551 19.34 -8.89 16.32
C ALA A 551 18.41 -7.72 16.69
N GLU A 552 18.07 -6.85 15.74
CA GLU A 552 17.19 -5.69 15.98
C GLU A 552 15.76 -6.14 16.25
N VAL A 553 15.23 -7.06 15.44
CA VAL A 553 13.88 -7.60 15.66
C VAL A 553 13.79 -8.38 16.97
N LEU A 554 14.84 -9.11 17.37
CA LEU A 554 14.90 -9.77 18.67
C LEU A 554 14.99 -8.78 19.84
N ASP A 555 15.69 -7.66 19.67
CA ASP A 555 15.74 -6.59 20.68
C ASP A 555 14.36 -5.94 20.88
N TYR A 556 13.58 -5.78 19.80
CA TYR A 556 12.19 -5.31 19.87
C TYR A 556 11.31 -6.19 20.78
N VAL A 557 11.47 -7.51 20.70
CA VAL A 557 10.79 -8.47 21.60
C VAL A 557 11.57 -8.78 22.88
N GLN A 558 12.47 -7.87 23.28
CA GLN A 558 13.19 -7.83 24.56
C GLN A 558 14.27 -8.91 24.76
N PHE A 559 14.75 -9.56 23.70
CA PHE A 559 15.95 -10.39 23.79
C PHE A 559 17.20 -9.54 23.63
N SER A 560 18.16 -9.67 24.54
CA SER A 560 19.47 -9.04 24.37
C SER A 560 20.35 -9.87 23.43
N PRO A 561 20.72 -9.37 22.23
CA PRO A 561 21.58 -10.12 21.30
C PRO A 561 22.92 -10.49 21.93
N LYS A 562 23.47 -9.60 22.76
CA LYS A 562 24.72 -9.84 23.51
C LYS A 562 24.58 -11.01 24.48
N GLN A 563 23.43 -11.18 25.13
CA GLN A 563 23.20 -12.30 26.04
C GLN A 563 23.00 -13.61 25.27
N LEU A 564 22.32 -13.58 24.12
CA LEU A 564 22.16 -14.75 23.26
C LEU A 564 23.51 -15.33 22.81
N VAL A 565 24.40 -14.47 22.31
CA VAL A 565 25.76 -14.88 21.90
C VAL A 565 26.52 -15.52 23.07
N ARG A 566 26.49 -14.91 24.27
CA ARG A 566 27.17 -15.45 25.46
C ARG A 566 26.65 -16.83 25.88
N ASN A 567 25.34 -17.04 25.79
CA ASN A 567 24.73 -18.33 26.10
C ASN A 567 25.21 -19.41 25.12
N VAL A 568 25.23 -19.10 23.82
CA VAL A 568 25.70 -20.02 22.77
C VAL A 568 27.19 -20.34 22.95
N GLU A 569 28.04 -19.34 23.19
CA GLU A 569 29.47 -19.55 23.44
C GLU A 569 29.74 -20.45 24.65
N SER A 570 28.97 -20.27 25.72
CA SER A 570 29.08 -21.09 26.93
C SER A 570 28.68 -22.54 26.64
N TRP A 571 27.61 -22.75 25.88
CA TRP A 571 27.14 -24.08 25.49
C TRP A 571 28.11 -24.81 24.53
N VAL A 572 28.69 -24.10 23.57
CA VAL A 572 29.71 -24.63 22.67
C VAL A 572 30.97 -25.01 23.43
N SER A 573 31.43 -24.16 24.36
CA SER A 573 32.61 -24.44 25.21
C SER A 573 32.42 -25.72 26.03
N GLU A 574 31.23 -25.93 26.59
CA GLU A 574 30.88 -27.16 27.32
C GLU A 574 30.85 -28.39 26.41
N SER A 575 30.33 -28.24 25.19
CA SER A 575 30.24 -29.32 24.20
C SER A 575 31.63 -29.76 23.71
N ILE A 576 32.57 -28.82 23.57
CA ILE A 576 33.98 -29.11 23.30
C ILE A 576 34.61 -29.84 24.50
N ARG A 577 34.39 -29.35 25.73
CA ARG A 577 34.94 -29.96 26.95
C ARG A 577 34.48 -31.40 27.16
N THR A 578 33.23 -31.70 26.81
CA THR A 578 32.64 -33.05 26.91
C THR A 578 32.96 -33.95 25.70
N GLY A 579 33.69 -33.44 24.71
CA GLY A 579 34.13 -34.20 23.53
C GLY A 579 33.01 -34.53 22.55
N LYS A 580 31.87 -33.82 22.59
CA LYS A 580 30.76 -34.01 21.64
C LYS A 580 31.05 -33.41 20.27
N ILE A 581 31.84 -32.34 20.24
CA ILE A 581 32.28 -31.64 19.03
C ILE A 581 33.75 -31.24 19.18
N THR A 582 34.42 -31.01 18.05
CA THR A 582 35.78 -30.48 17.97
C THR A 582 35.81 -28.96 18.19
N SER A 583 37.00 -28.42 18.46
CA SER A 583 37.18 -26.96 18.56
C SER A 583 36.93 -26.23 17.23
N GLU A 584 37.21 -26.87 16.10
CA GLU A 584 36.96 -26.30 14.77
C GLU A 584 35.45 -26.18 14.51
N GLU A 585 34.70 -27.28 14.70
CA GLU A 585 33.23 -27.29 14.59
C GLU A 585 32.57 -26.27 15.53
N GLY A 586 33.08 -26.14 16.76
CA GLY A 586 32.57 -25.15 17.72
C GLY A 586 32.79 -23.70 17.27
N ASN A 587 33.98 -23.38 16.74
CA ASN A 587 34.27 -22.04 16.22
C ASN A 587 33.42 -21.71 14.99
N ASP A 588 33.26 -22.68 14.10
CA ASP A 588 32.41 -22.53 12.91
C ASP A 588 30.95 -22.32 13.29
N PHE A 589 30.43 -23.07 14.28
CA PHE A 589 29.07 -22.89 14.78
C PHE A 589 28.84 -21.49 15.35
N VAL A 590 29.76 -20.99 16.20
CA VAL A 590 29.64 -19.63 16.78
C VAL A 590 29.72 -18.56 15.69
N ARG A 591 30.59 -18.74 14.69
CA ARG A 591 30.68 -17.83 13.55
C ARG A 591 29.38 -17.78 12.77
N ASN A 592 28.82 -18.95 12.43
CA ASN A 592 27.56 -19.05 11.69
C ASN A 592 26.38 -18.46 12.50
N PHE A 593 26.31 -18.75 13.80
CA PHE A 593 25.29 -18.17 14.68
C PHE A 593 25.36 -16.64 14.72
N ARG A 594 26.57 -16.08 14.85
CA ARG A 594 26.75 -14.61 14.82
C ARG A 594 26.40 -14.02 13.46
N SER A 595 26.79 -14.68 12.38
CA SER A 595 26.45 -14.24 11.02
C SER A 595 24.95 -14.20 10.81
N GLY A 596 24.21 -15.24 11.23
CA GLY A 596 22.75 -15.25 11.14
C GLY A 596 22.08 -14.24 12.08
N LEU A 597 22.59 -14.07 13.30
CA LEU A 597 22.01 -13.12 14.27
C LEU A 597 22.17 -11.66 13.84
N TYR A 598 23.30 -11.29 13.23
CA TYR A 598 23.54 -9.94 12.73
C TYR A 598 23.28 -9.79 11.23
N GLY A 599 22.77 -10.85 10.60
CA GLY A 599 22.37 -10.87 9.21
C GLY A 599 20.95 -10.33 9.03
N TYR A 600 20.59 -10.16 7.77
CA TYR A 600 19.28 -9.70 7.36
C TYR A 600 18.20 -10.72 7.76
N THR A 601 16.98 -10.26 8.09
CA THR A 601 15.90 -11.17 8.52
C THR A 601 15.37 -12.08 7.42
N TYR A 602 15.58 -11.74 6.15
CA TYR A 602 15.09 -12.49 4.99
C TYR A 602 16.09 -13.54 4.52
N LEU A 603 15.63 -14.43 3.65
CA LEU A 603 16.44 -15.55 3.19
C LEU A 603 17.55 -15.10 2.25
N GLU A 604 18.72 -15.73 2.37
CA GLU A 604 19.82 -15.58 1.43
C GLU A 604 19.80 -16.77 0.46
N LYS A 605 20.00 -16.50 -0.84
CA LYS A 605 20.16 -17.53 -1.86
C LYS A 605 21.66 -17.72 -2.08
N GLU A 606 22.16 -18.92 -1.79
CA GLU A 606 23.55 -19.32 -2.05
C GLU A 606 23.86 -19.42 -3.56
#